data_AF-A0A3M1ZHQ8-F1
#
_entry.id   AF-A0A3M1ZHQ8-F1
#
_cell.length_a   1.000
_cell.length_b   1.000
_cell.length_c   1.000
_cell.angle_alpha   90.00
_cell.angle_beta   90.00
_cell.angle_gamma   90.00
#
_symmetry.space_group_name_H-M   'P 1'
#
loop_
_entity.id
_entity.type
_entity.pdbx_description
1 polymer ?
#
loop_
_entity_poly.entity_id
_entity_poly.type
_entity_poly.pdbx_seq_one_letter_code
_entity_poly.pdbx_strand_id
1 'polypeptide(L)'
;MFKRIDRSERISQFIEWLSTILARQRGLPAVIGITIFIMGFVVQVINVFMDSTFLELLGVIATNGGVLVALVGLLLSDPLGQ
;
A
#
# COMPACT_ATOMS: atom_id res chain seq x y z
N MET A 1 -14.88 -19.22 11.22
CA MET A 1 -14.44 -18.69 12.54
C MET A 1 -14.03 -17.21 12.47
N PHE A 2 -14.78 -16.36 11.77
CA PHE A 2 -14.40 -14.95 11.52
C PHE A 2 -14.98 -13.92 12.52
N LYS A 3 -15.79 -14.35 13.50
CA LYS A 3 -16.49 -13.47 14.44
C LYS A 3 -15.61 -12.72 15.45
N ARG A 4 -14.28 -12.93 15.48
CA ARG A 4 -13.37 -12.27 16.43
C ARG A 4 -12.71 -11.00 15.90
N ILE A 5 -12.68 -10.77 14.59
CA ILE A 5 -12.15 -9.52 14.00
C ILE A 5 -13.18 -8.38 14.16
N ASP A 6 -14.47 -8.74 14.20
CA ASP A 6 -15.61 -7.83 14.27
C ASP A 6 -15.72 -7.03 15.60
N ARG A 7 -14.97 -7.42 16.65
CA ARG A 7 -15.05 -6.77 17.97
C ARG A 7 -14.06 -5.63 18.18
N SER A 8 -13.16 -5.39 17.23
CA SER A 8 -12.23 -4.27 17.34
C SER A 8 -12.84 -3.08 16.62
N GLU A 9 -13.61 -2.26 17.35
CA GLU A 9 -14.16 -0.99 16.86
C GLU A 9 -13.07 -0.14 16.18
N ARG A 10 -11.83 -0.22 16.68
CA ARG A 10 -10.67 0.48 16.11
C ARG A 10 -10.26 -0.04 14.73
N ILE A 11 -10.31 -1.36 14.49
CA ILE A 11 -9.97 -1.93 13.19
C ILE A 11 -11.10 -1.65 12.20
N SER A 12 -12.36 -1.78 12.63
CA SER A 12 -13.51 -1.43 11.81
C SER A 12 -13.48 0.04 11.39
N GLN A 13 -13.29 0.96 12.34
CA GLN A 13 -13.14 2.39 12.06
C GLN A 13 -11.93 2.69 11.17
N PHE A 14 -10.82 1.98 11.34
CA PHE A 14 -9.64 2.18 10.49
C PHE A 14 -9.91 1.73 9.04
N ILE A 15 -10.59 0.61 8.86
CA ILE A 15 -11.00 0.12 7.54
C ILE A 15 -12.05 1.04 6.92
N GLU A 16 -13.00 1.53 7.71
CA GLU A 16 -14.06 2.44 7.29
C GLU A 16 -13.49 3.81 6.90
N TRP A 17 -12.50 4.31 7.65
CA TRP A 17 -11.75 5.52 7.32
C TRP A 17 -10.90 5.35 6.06
N LEU A 18 -10.17 4.23 5.94
CA LEU A 18 -9.43 3.89 4.73
C LEU A 18 -10.35 3.79 3.52
N SER A 19 -11.49 3.11 3.65
CA SER A 19 -12.49 2.95 2.59
C SER A 19 -13.10 4.30 2.19
N THR A 20 -13.38 5.17 3.16
CA THR A 20 -13.91 6.52 2.89
C THR A 20 -12.89 7.39 2.16
N ILE A 21 -11.61 7.30 2.51
CA ILE A 21 -10.52 8.02 1.81
C ILE A 21 -10.31 7.46 0.41
N LEU A 22 -10.29 6.13 0.27
CA LEU A 22 -10.20 5.42 -1.01
C LEU A 22 -11.36 5.78 -1.95
N ALA A 23 -12.58 5.87 -1.43
CA ALA A 23 -13.78 6.16 -2.20
C ALA A 23 -13.89 7.64 -2.61
N ARG A 24 -13.38 8.56 -1.78
CA ARG A 24 -13.53 10.01 -1.99
C ARG A 24 -12.46 10.60 -2.91
N GLN A 25 -11.32 9.94 -3.08
CA GLN A 25 -10.24 10.36 -3.98
C GLN A 25 -9.85 9.20 -4.91
N ARG A 26 -10.63 9.03 -6.01
CA ARG A 26 -10.31 8.06 -7.06
C ARG A 26 -8.87 8.28 -7.56
N GLY A 27 -8.07 7.21 -7.59
CA GLY A 27 -6.66 7.25 -8.01
C GLY A 27 -5.65 7.62 -6.92
N LEU A 28 -6.06 8.11 -5.76
CA LEU A 28 -5.12 8.40 -4.66
C LEU A 28 -4.35 7.16 -4.15
N PRO A 29 -4.97 5.96 -4.04
CA PRO A 29 -4.24 4.77 -3.63
C PRO A 29 -3.17 4.41 -4.67
N ALA A 30 -3.40 4.72 -5.95
CA ALA A 30 -2.39 4.52 -6.99
C ALA A 30 -1.18 5.42 -6.75
N VAL A 31 -1.42 6.71 -6.48
CA VAL A 31 -0.37 7.69 -6.18
C VAL A 31 0.41 7.31 -4.91
N ILE A 32 -0.27 6.86 -3.86
CA ILE A 32 0.38 6.39 -2.62
C ILE A 32 1.26 5.17 -2.91
N GLY A 33 0.73 4.19 -3.64
CA GLY A 33 1.46 2.98 -4.01
C GLY A 33 2.71 3.29 -4.83
N ILE A 34 2.58 4.16 -5.84
CA ILE A 34 3.70 4.62 -6.67
C ILE A 34 4.76 5.34 -5.81
N THR A 35 4.33 6.19 -4.88
CA THR A 35 5.25 6.90 -3.98
C THR A 35 6.03 5.94 -3.09
N ILE A 36 5.34 4.95 -2.49
CA ILE A 36 5.97 3.92 -1.65
C ILE A 36 6.94 3.06 -2.48
N PHE A 37 6.55 2.70 -3.72
CA PHE A 37 7.41 1.97 -4.63
C PHE A 37 8.71 2.73 -4.93
N ILE A 38 8.62 4.02 -5.25
CA ILE A 38 9.80 4.86 -5.52
C ILE A 38 10.72 4.92 -4.30
N MET A 39 10.17 5.08 -3.09
CA MET A 39 10.96 5.05 -1.86
C MET A 39 11.64 3.69 -1.64
N GLY A 40 10.90 2.59 -1.85
CA GLY A 40 11.46 1.23 -1.75
C GLY A 40 12.58 0.97 -2.75
N PHE A 41 12.44 1.48 -3.96
CA PHE A 41 13.48 1.42 -4.99
C PHE A 41 14.74 2.19 -4.59
N VAL A 42 14.59 3.40 -4.04
CA VAL A 42 15.73 4.18 -3.53
C VAL A 42 16.45 3.42 -2.41
N VAL A 43 15.70 2.81 -1.49
CA VAL A 43 16.26 1.97 -0.42
C VAL A 43 17.05 0.79 -1.01
N GLN A 44 16.54 0.12 -2.05
CA GLN A 44 17.26 -0.95 -2.74
C GLN A 44 18.55 -0.47 -3.40
N VAL A 45 18.54 0.69 -4.06
CA VAL A 45 19.75 1.28 -4.67
C VAL A 45 20.79 1.59 -3.61
N ILE A 46 20.38 2.16 -2.47
CA ILE A 46 21.29 2.41 -1.34
C ILE A 46 21.85 1.09 -0.79
N ASN A 47 21.03 0.04 -0.72
CA ASN A 47 21.44 -1.25 -0.20
C ASN A 47 22.57 -1.89 -1.02
N VAL A 48 22.65 -1.65 -2.34
CA VAL A 48 23.76 -2.11 -3.21
C VAL A 48 25.13 -1.64 -2.70
N PHE A 49 25.19 -0.52 -1.97
CA PHE A 49 26.44 0.01 -1.43
C PHE A 49 26.70 -0.35 0.03
N MET A 50 25.70 -0.88 0.75
CA MET A 50 25.79 -1.16 2.18
C MET A 50 25.66 -2.64 2.57
N ASP A 51 25.31 -3.53 1.62
CA ASP A 51 25.18 -4.98 1.81
C ASP A 51 24.45 -5.39 3.10
N SER A 52 23.40 -4.65 3.45
CA SER A 52 22.69 -4.88 4.71
C SER A 52 21.43 -5.71 4.48
N THR A 53 21.33 -6.87 5.14
CA THR A 53 20.16 -7.74 5.02
C THR A 53 18.86 -7.06 5.49
N PHE A 54 18.97 -6.10 6.42
CA PHE A 54 17.81 -5.37 6.92
C PHE A 54 17.27 -4.35 5.92
N LEU A 55 18.11 -3.54 5.28
CA LEU A 55 17.63 -2.63 4.23
C LEU A 55 17.17 -3.41 3.00
N GLU A 56 17.76 -4.57 2.71
CA GLU A 56 17.30 -5.43 1.63
C GLU A 56 15.84 -5.86 1.86
N LEU A 57 15.53 -6.41 3.04
CA LEU A 57 14.17 -6.81 3.40
C LEU A 57 13.19 -5.63 3.37
N LEU A 58 13.57 -4.50 3.97
CA LEU A 58 12.72 -3.31 4.00
C LEU A 58 12.46 -2.79 2.57
N GLY A 59 13.50 -2.73 1.75
CA GLY A 59 13.40 -2.34 0.34
C GLY A 59 12.50 -3.27 -0.45
N VAL A 60 12.67 -4.60 -0.33
CA VAL A 60 11.84 -5.58 -1.03
C VAL A 60 10.37 -5.49 -0.60
N ILE A 61 10.09 -5.38 0.70
CA ILE A 61 8.72 -5.26 1.23
C ILE A 61 8.08 -3.96 0.79
N ALA A 62 8.78 -2.83 0.90
CA ALA A 62 8.27 -1.53 0.48
C ALA A 62 7.98 -1.50 -1.02
N THR A 63 8.88 -2.04 -1.84
CA THR A 63 8.72 -2.06 -3.30
C THR A 63 7.53 -2.91 -3.71
N ASN A 64 7.43 -4.15 -3.21
CA ASN A 64 6.30 -5.04 -3.55
C ASN A 64 4.98 -4.55 -2.95
N GLY A 65 4.99 -4.04 -1.71
CA GLY A 65 3.82 -3.43 -1.08
C GLY A 65 3.33 -2.19 -1.83
N GLY A 66 4.26 -1.34 -2.26
CA GLY A 66 3.97 -0.18 -3.11
C GLY A 66 3.34 -0.57 -4.44
N VAL A 67 3.86 -1.59 -5.12
CA VAL A 67 3.27 -2.13 -6.36
C VAL A 67 1.85 -2.64 -6.13
N LEU A 68 1.61 -3.43 -5.08
CA LEU A 68 0.27 -3.95 -4.78
C LEU A 68 -0.73 -2.82 -4.53
N VAL A 69 -0.34 -1.83 -3.73
CA VAL A 69 -1.19 -0.66 -3.45
C VAL A 69 -1.41 0.16 -4.72
N ALA A 70 -0.40 0.29 -5.58
CA ALA A 70 -0.50 1.00 -6.85
C ALA A 70 -1.50 0.32 -7.80
N LEU A 71 -1.41 -1.01 -7.93
CA LEU A 71 -2.30 -1.82 -8.76
C LEU A 71 -3.74 -1.79 -8.25
N VAL A 72 -3.94 -1.92 -6.93
CA VAL A 72 -5.28 -1.80 -6.32
C VAL A 72 -5.83 -0.40 -6.57
N GLY A 73 -5.02 0.64 -6.40
CA GLY A 73 -5.44 2.01 -6.67
C GLY A 73 -5.79 2.26 -8.12
N LEU A 74 -5.08 1.63 -9.05
CA LEU A 74 -5.34 1.75 -10.49
C LEU A 74 -6.63 1.02 -10.85
N LEU A 75 -6.84 -0.19 -10.32
CA LEU A 75 -8.11 -0.93 -10.45
C LEU A 75 -9.32 -0.16 -9.90
N LEU A 76 -9.15 0.60 -8.82
CA LEU A 76 -10.20 1.45 -8.23
C LEU A 76 -10.37 2.79 -8.97
N SER A 77 -9.39 3.18 -9.79
CA SER A 77 -9.44 4.44 -10.55
C SER A 77 -10.25 4.31 -11.83
N ASP A 78 -10.31 3.11 -12.42
CA ASP A 78 -11.22 2.83 -13.52
C ASP A 78 -12.67 2.88 -13.02
N PRO A 79 -13.57 3.57 -13.74
CA PRO A 79 -14.97 3.56 -13.38
C PRO A 79 -15.50 2.12 -13.47
N LEU A 80 -15.95 1.58 -12.34
CA LEU A 80 -16.78 0.37 -12.27
C LEU A 80 -18.05 0.61 -13.09
N GLY A 81 -18.01 0.27 -14.38
CA GLY A 81 -19.11 0.42 -15.32
C GLY A 81 -18.88 1.51 -16.36
N GLN A 82 -18.38 1.10 -17.52
CA GLN A 82 -19.13 1.31 -18.75
C GLN A 82 -19.88 0.01 -19.06
#